data_AF-A0A965U035-F1
#
_entry.id   AF-A0A965U035-F1
#
_cell.length_a   1.000
_cell.length_b   1.000
_cell.length_c   1.000
_cell.angle_alpha   90.00
_cell.angle_beta   90.00
_cell.angle_gamma   90.00
#
_symmetry.space_group_name_H-M   'P 1'
#
loop_
_entity.id
_entity.type
_entity.pdbx_description
1 polymer ?
#
loop_
_entity_poly.entity_id
_entity_poly.type
_entity_poly.pdbx_seq_one_letter_code
_entity_poly.pdbx_strand_id
1 'polypeptide(L)'
;MATSFKKILFFLAMLIAFPLVFTSCEKDNPDELSAEKSYLHSLMNDVYYWYKEIPTNIDPAPISSLYEYFDTLLVAKDRWSWMMSGEEYTDSETGVYLTYGASYAQPIDHYNDYSVRVRYVFENSPMSEKGVKRGYELTHLNGTPVADLIRNGTFNAQINNNSNSFTFKKYDGTSFTFTTSAREVSTRSVLKSMVITSVDFPGLPYPVAYFNYYAFKAGMLSDIETAMTAFKAANVRELILDLRCNGGGDGSAAQLLSNYIA
;
A
#
# COMPACT_ATOMS: atom_id res chain seq x y z
N MET A 1 -82.40 -5.26 5.16
CA MET A 1 -82.95 -6.54 5.63
C MET A 1 -81.76 -7.35 6.17
N ALA A 2 -81.87 -7.82 7.41
CA ALA A 2 -80.86 -8.47 8.26
C ALA A 2 -80.07 -9.61 7.56
N THR A 3 -78.82 -9.95 7.91
CA THR A 3 -78.37 -10.66 9.15
C THR A 3 -76.82 -10.63 9.24
N SER A 4 -76.19 -10.12 10.32
CA SER A 4 -75.60 -10.80 11.49
C SER A 4 -74.71 -12.04 11.22
N PHE A 5 -73.41 -12.00 11.58
CA PHE A 5 -72.88 -12.58 12.84
C PHE A 5 -71.34 -12.52 13.01
N LYS A 6 -70.94 -12.25 14.28
CA LYS A 6 -69.75 -12.68 15.05
C LYS A 6 -68.40 -11.95 14.94
N LYS A 7 -68.13 -11.25 16.05
CA LYS A 7 -66.85 -10.76 16.59
C LYS A 7 -65.88 -11.92 16.86
N ILE A 8 -64.59 -11.76 16.54
CA ILE A 8 -63.47 -12.41 17.25
C ILE A 8 -62.37 -11.37 17.47
N LEU A 9 -61.83 -11.47 18.69
CA LEU A 9 -60.95 -10.63 19.49
C LEU A 9 -59.52 -10.41 18.92
N PHE A 10 -59.03 -9.19 19.12
CA PHE A 10 -57.66 -8.76 19.47
C PHE A 10 -56.53 -9.81 19.50
N PHE A 11 -55.42 -9.50 18.82
CA PHE A 11 -54.10 -9.28 19.45
C PHE A 11 -53.18 -8.49 18.50
N LEU A 12 -52.86 -7.25 18.89
CA LEU A 12 -51.89 -6.38 18.24
C LEU A 12 -50.53 -6.64 18.90
N ALA A 13 -49.61 -7.33 18.22
CA ALA A 13 -48.23 -7.46 18.67
C ALA A 13 -47.36 -6.43 17.93
N MET A 14 -47.02 -5.36 18.64
CA MET A 14 -46.03 -4.36 18.24
C MET A 14 -44.65 -5.00 18.28
N LEU A 15 -44.04 -5.28 17.11
CA LEU A 15 -42.64 -5.67 17.02
C LEU A 15 -41.77 -4.40 17.20
N ILE A 16 -41.20 -4.24 18.39
CA ILE A 16 -40.16 -3.24 18.64
C ILE A 16 -38.86 -3.81 18.08
N ALA A 17 -38.45 -3.33 16.91
CA ALA A 17 -37.13 -3.60 16.36
C ALA A 17 -36.09 -2.78 17.14
N PHE A 18 -35.35 -3.46 18.02
CA PHE A 18 -34.20 -2.93 18.73
C PHE A 18 -32.99 -2.94 17.77
N PRO A 19 -32.37 -1.81 17.42
CA PRO A 19 -31.13 -1.84 16.65
C PRO A 19 -30.01 -2.31 17.58
N LEU A 20 -29.59 -3.57 17.42
CA LEU A 20 -28.33 -4.08 17.95
C LEU A 20 -27.18 -3.31 17.29
N VAL A 21 -26.64 -2.34 18.01
CA VAL A 21 -25.35 -1.75 17.70
C VAL A 21 -24.29 -2.77 18.12
N PHE A 22 -23.82 -3.58 17.17
CA PHE A 22 -22.63 -4.39 17.37
C PHE A 22 -21.42 -3.45 17.38
N THR A 23 -20.93 -3.15 18.57
CA THR A 23 -19.59 -2.59 18.75
C THR A 23 -18.61 -3.76 18.67
N SER A 24 -17.96 -3.92 17.51
CA SER A 24 -16.84 -4.84 17.38
C SER A 24 -15.61 -4.18 18.00
N CYS A 25 -15.42 -4.43 19.30
CA CYS A 25 -14.13 -4.34 19.95
C CYS A 25 -13.77 -5.77 20.34
N GLU A 26 -13.10 -6.47 19.43
CA GLU A 26 -12.47 -7.75 19.73
C GLU A 26 -11.30 -7.46 20.68
N LYS A 27 -11.45 -7.87 21.93
CA LYS A 27 -10.34 -7.85 22.89
C LYS A 27 -9.51 -9.10 22.61
N ASP A 28 -8.20 -8.94 22.43
CA ASP A 28 -7.25 -10.04 22.31
C ASP A 28 -7.48 -11.08 23.40
N ASN A 29 -7.99 -12.25 23.01
CA ASN A 29 -8.20 -13.37 23.90
C ASN A 29 -6.86 -14.10 24.07
N PRO A 30 -6.29 -14.23 25.28
CA PRO A 30 -5.01 -14.90 25.50
C PRO A 30 -4.94 -16.33 24.94
N ASP A 31 -6.08 -17.03 24.91
CA ASP A 31 -6.18 -18.38 24.35
C ASP A 31 -6.05 -18.40 22.83
N GLU A 32 -6.52 -17.34 22.15
CA GLU A 32 -6.45 -17.19 20.69
C GLU A 32 -5.03 -16.85 20.23
N LEU A 33 -4.37 -15.88 20.88
CA LEU A 33 -2.99 -15.52 20.58
C LEU A 33 -2.03 -16.70 20.75
N SER A 34 -2.26 -17.57 21.75
CA SER A 34 -1.47 -18.79 21.94
C SER A 34 -1.62 -19.77 20.76
N ALA A 35 -2.85 -19.93 20.24
CA ALA A 35 -3.12 -20.74 19.07
C ALA A 35 -2.47 -20.16 17.81
N GLU A 36 -2.55 -18.84 17.61
CA GLU A 36 -1.92 -18.14 16.48
C GLU A 36 -0.40 -18.28 16.48
N LYS A 37 0.24 -18.12 17.65
CA LYS A 37 1.69 -18.36 17.79
C LYS A 37 2.05 -19.81 17.47
N SER A 38 1.26 -20.76 17.93
CA SER A 38 1.50 -22.19 17.64
C SER A 38 1.38 -22.48 16.14
N TYR A 39 0.40 -21.88 15.47
CA TYR A 39 0.25 -21.94 14.02
C TYR A 39 1.42 -21.28 13.30
N LEU A 40 1.80 -20.06 13.70
CA LEU A 40 2.93 -19.33 13.10
C LEU A 40 4.24 -20.13 13.23
N HIS A 41 4.52 -20.69 14.40
CA HIS A 41 5.70 -21.52 14.59
C HIS A 41 5.70 -22.74 13.68
N SER A 42 4.54 -23.38 13.49
CA SER A 42 4.39 -24.52 12.58
C SER A 42 4.62 -24.09 11.13
N LEU A 43 4.06 -22.95 10.72
CA LEU A 43 4.26 -22.39 9.39
C LEU A 43 5.74 -22.06 9.13
N MET A 44 6.41 -21.43 10.09
CA MET A 44 7.84 -21.14 10.01
C MET A 44 8.68 -22.43 9.88
N ASN A 45 8.29 -23.52 10.52
CA ASN A 45 8.99 -24.80 10.35
C ASN A 45 8.74 -25.50 9.00
N ASP A 46 7.65 -25.15 8.31
CA ASP A 46 7.24 -25.78 7.04
C ASP A 46 7.77 -25.02 5.82
N VAL A 47 7.55 -23.70 5.75
CA VAL A 47 7.79 -22.91 4.52
C VAL A 47 8.93 -21.91 4.61
N TYR A 48 9.50 -21.68 5.79
CA TYR A 48 10.60 -20.72 5.92
C TYR A 48 11.89 -21.26 5.29
N TYR A 49 12.55 -20.42 4.48
CA TYR A 49 13.76 -20.83 3.78
C TYR A 49 14.87 -21.30 4.74
N TRP A 50 15.01 -20.65 5.90
CA TRP A 50 15.98 -21.02 6.94
C TRP A 50 15.37 -21.81 8.10
N TYR A 51 14.33 -22.61 7.87
CA TYR A 51 13.61 -23.33 8.94
C TYR A 51 14.52 -24.14 9.89
N LYS A 52 15.62 -24.71 9.37
CA LYS A 52 16.61 -25.47 10.17
C LYS A 52 17.42 -24.64 11.16
N GLU A 53 17.42 -23.32 10.99
CA GLU A 53 18.20 -22.37 11.78
C GLU A 53 17.31 -21.49 12.67
N ILE A 54 15.99 -21.73 12.72
CA ILE A 54 15.07 -21.03 13.62
C ILE A 54 15.60 -21.14 15.06
N PRO A 55 15.65 -20.04 15.84
CA PRO A 55 16.13 -20.11 17.21
C PRO A 55 15.24 -21.04 18.06
N THR A 56 15.86 -22.00 18.76
CA THR A 56 15.13 -23.06 19.47
C THR A 56 14.79 -22.71 20.92
N ASN A 57 15.35 -21.63 21.46
CA ASN A 57 15.25 -21.27 22.88
C ASN A 57 14.34 -20.03 23.07
N ILE A 58 13.16 -20.05 22.44
CA ILE A 58 12.17 -18.97 22.53
C ILE A 58 11.04 -19.44 23.43
N ASP A 59 10.75 -18.67 24.48
CA ASP A 59 9.53 -18.84 25.27
C ASP A 59 8.42 -17.93 24.68
N PRO A 60 7.35 -18.50 24.09
CA PRO A 60 6.26 -17.72 23.50
C PRO A 60 5.32 -17.09 24.53
N ALA A 61 5.32 -17.57 25.79
CA ALA A 61 4.39 -17.14 26.82
C ALA A 61 4.47 -15.64 27.19
N PRO A 62 5.66 -15.04 27.39
CA PRO A 62 5.76 -13.62 27.76
C PRO A 62 5.56 -12.63 26.59
N ILE A 63 5.51 -13.10 25.35
CA ILE A 63 5.46 -12.22 24.17
C ILE A 63 4.00 -11.80 23.93
N SER A 64 3.68 -10.52 23.89
CA SER A 64 2.27 -10.06 23.82
C SER A 64 1.73 -9.86 22.41
N SER A 65 2.57 -10.00 21.38
CA SER A 65 2.20 -9.72 19.99
C SER A 65 2.64 -10.85 19.05
N LEU A 66 1.83 -11.14 18.03
CA LEU A 66 2.20 -12.07 16.97
C LEU A 66 3.37 -11.55 16.14
N TYR A 67 3.45 -10.23 15.92
CA TYR A 67 4.55 -9.58 15.21
C TYR A 67 5.87 -9.71 15.97
N GLU A 68 5.85 -9.45 17.28
CA GLU A 68 7.04 -9.62 18.12
C GLU A 68 7.47 -11.09 18.14
N TYR A 69 6.52 -12.02 18.21
CA TYR A 69 6.83 -13.45 18.18
C TYR A 69 7.45 -13.85 16.84
N PHE A 70 6.89 -13.41 15.72
CA PHE A 70 7.46 -13.61 14.39
C PHE A 70 8.92 -13.15 14.32
N ASP A 71 9.22 -11.95 14.79
CA ASP A 71 10.57 -11.38 14.76
C ASP A 71 11.57 -12.23 15.55
N THR A 72 11.13 -12.86 16.66
CA THR A 72 12.00 -13.78 17.41
C THR A 72 12.35 -15.06 16.65
N LEU A 73 11.53 -15.47 15.67
CA LEU A 73 11.74 -16.68 14.88
C LEU A 73 12.70 -16.49 13.70
N LEU A 74 13.01 -15.23 13.34
CA LEU A 74 13.89 -14.92 12.21
C LEU A 74 15.36 -15.14 12.53
N VAL A 75 16.12 -15.61 11.54
CA VAL A 75 17.58 -15.70 11.66
C VAL A 75 18.22 -14.33 11.47
N ALA A 76 19.33 -14.04 12.15
CA ALA A 76 19.97 -12.71 12.09
C ALA A 76 20.39 -12.24 10.67
N LYS A 77 20.58 -13.17 9.73
CA LYS A 77 20.91 -12.87 8.32
C LYS A 77 19.67 -12.55 7.47
N ASP A 78 18.48 -12.87 7.96
CA ASP A 78 17.23 -12.58 7.28
C ASP A 78 16.87 -11.10 7.47
N ARG A 79 16.84 -10.39 6.35
CA ARG A 79 16.41 -8.99 6.29
C ARG A 79 15.23 -8.79 5.34
N TRP A 80 14.60 -9.88 4.91
CA TRP A 80 13.60 -9.91 3.84
C TRP A 80 12.24 -10.40 4.30
N SER A 81 12.17 -11.18 5.37
CA SER A 81 10.92 -11.60 5.98
C SER A 81 10.38 -10.55 6.93
N TRP A 82 9.08 -10.29 6.81
CA TRP A 82 8.31 -9.33 7.60
C TRP A 82 6.84 -9.78 7.62
N MET A 83 6.05 -9.17 8.50
CA MET A 83 4.64 -9.47 8.68
C MET A 83 3.78 -8.21 8.48
N MET A 84 2.56 -8.40 7.98
CA MET A 84 1.51 -7.39 7.88
C MET A 84 0.16 -8.02 8.23
N SER A 85 -0.87 -7.21 8.41
CA SER A 85 -2.24 -7.67 8.57
C SER A 85 -2.82 -8.20 7.25
N GLY A 86 -3.84 -9.06 7.34
CA GLY A 86 -4.58 -9.53 6.16
C GLY A 86 -5.35 -8.42 5.44
N GLU A 87 -5.76 -7.36 6.17
CA GLU A 87 -6.40 -6.17 5.59
C GLU A 87 -5.40 -5.40 4.72
N GLU A 88 -4.22 -5.08 5.25
CA GLU A 88 -3.14 -4.42 4.49
C GLU A 88 -2.74 -5.23 3.24
N TYR A 89 -2.70 -6.56 3.36
CA TYR A 89 -2.42 -7.44 2.22
C TYR A 89 -3.50 -7.31 1.14
N THR A 90 -4.77 -7.38 1.54
CA THR A 90 -5.92 -7.31 0.62
C THR A 90 -5.97 -5.96 -0.09
N ASP A 91 -5.81 -4.86 0.65
CA ASP A 91 -5.74 -3.51 0.09
C ASP A 91 -4.58 -3.39 -0.93
N SER A 92 -3.46 -4.05 -0.64
CA SER A 92 -2.31 -4.06 -1.55
C SER A 92 -2.54 -4.79 -2.86
N GLU A 93 -3.40 -5.80 -2.89
CA GLU A 93 -3.73 -6.55 -4.10
C GLU A 93 -4.80 -5.84 -4.94
N THR A 94 -5.67 -5.05 -4.32
CA THR A 94 -6.64 -4.20 -5.05
C THR A 94 -6.00 -2.91 -5.58
N GLY A 95 -4.98 -2.42 -4.86
CA GLY A 95 -4.28 -1.18 -5.18
C GLY A 95 -5.10 0.04 -4.81
N VAL A 96 -6.07 -0.06 -3.92
CA VAL A 96 -6.83 1.07 -3.40
C VAL A 96 -6.47 1.24 -1.94
N TYR A 97 -5.97 2.42 -1.58
CA TYR A 97 -5.57 2.73 -0.21
C TYR A 97 -6.09 4.08 0.22
N LEU A 98 -6.40 4.20 1.53
CA LEU A 98 -6.51 5.49 2.18
C LEU A 98 -5.12 6.15 2.25
N THR A 99 -4.84 7.10 1.34
CA THR A 99 -3.52 7.72 1.26
C THR A 99 -3.58 9.15 0.73
N TYR A 100 -2.49 9.89 0.93
CA TYR A 100 -2.23 11.15 0.24
C TYR A 100 -1.76 10.94 -1.20
N GLY A 101 -1.34 9.71 -1.55
CA GLY A 101 -0.91 9.30 -2.90
C GLY A 101 0.46 9.84 -3.29
N ALA A 102 1.37 10.00 -2.34
CA ALA A 102 2.78 10.26 -2.60
C ALA A 102 3.66 9.29 -1.82
N SER A 103 4.78 8.93 -2.43
CA SER A 103 5.85 8.16 -1.78
C SER A 103 7.03 9.07 -1.53
N TYR A 104 7.76 8.77 -0.46
CA TYR A 104 8.87 9.57 0.01
C TYR A 104 10.14 8.72 0.12
N ALA A 105 11.28 9.37 -0.02
CA ALA A 105 12.59 8.77 0.16
C ALA A 105 13.49 9.72 0.94
N GLN A 106 14.26 9.15 1.84
CA GLN A 106 15.42 9.82 2.42
C GLN A 106 16.66 9.47 1.56
N PRO A 107 17.52 10.44 1.22
CA PRO A 107 18.84 10.14 0.67
C PRO A 107 19.65 9.35 1.70
N ILE A 108 20.09 8.13 1.34
CA ILE A 108 20.79 7.24 2.26
C ILE A 108 22.27 7.62 2.43
N ASP A 109 22.84 8.39 1.49
CA ASP A 109 24.29 8.48 1.33
C ASP A 109 24.98 9.56 2.19
N HIS A 110 24.27 10.26 3.08
CA HIS A 110 24.89 11.29 3.91
C HIS A 110 24.43 11.22 5.37
N TYR A 111 25.34 10.85 6.27
CA TYR A 111 25.12 10.96 7.71
C TYR A 111 24.75 12.41 8.04
N ASN A 112 23.55 12.60 8.62
CA ASN A 112 22.86 13.87 8.93
C ASN A 112 22.06 14.55 7.79
N ASP A 113 21.86 13.91 6.64
CA ASP A 113 20.83 14.37 5.68
C ASP A 113 19.45 13.83 6.09
N TYR A 114 18.69 14.68 6.79
CA TYR A 114 17.31 14.42 7.16
C TYR A 114 16.30 14.90 6.10
N SER A 115 16.76 15.18 4.87
CA SER A 115 15.85 15.60 3.82
C SER A 115 14.97 14.43 3.40
N VAL A 116 13.67 14.69 3.34
CA VAL A 116 12.67 13.75 2.81
C VAL A 116 12.19 14.31 1.50
N ARG A 117 12.34 13.54 0.44
CA ARG A 117 11.96 13.95 -0.92
C ARG A 117 10.88 13.07 -1.47
N VAL A 118 10.00 13.66 -2.27
CA VAL A 118 8.95 12.93 -2.99
C VAL A 118 9.60 12.00 -4.01
N ARG A 119 9.43 10.68 -3.86
CA ARG A 119 9.88 9.68 -4.82
C ARG A 119 8.95 9.62 -6.02
N TYR A 120 7.64 9.59 -5.81
CA TYR A 120 6.63 9.67 -6.87
C TYR A 120 5.30 10.15 -6.28
N VAL A 121 4.39 10.55 -7.16
CA VAL A 121 3.03 10.98 -6.82
C VAL A 121 2.09 10.23 -7.76
N PHE A 122 1.11 9.53 -7.21
CA PHE A 122 0.04 8.92 -7.98
C PHE A 122 -0.85 10.02 -8.57
N GLU A 123 -1.27 9.84 -9.82
CA GLU A 123 -2.29 10.70 -10.43
C GLU A 123 -3.62 10.58 -9.66
N ASN A 124 -4.48 11.61 -9.74
CA ASN A 124 -5.78 11.65 -9.06
C ASN A 124 -5.70 11.47 -7.52
N SER A 125 -4.59 11.86 -6.92
CA SER A 125 -4.36 11.85 -5.47
C SER A 125 -4.42 13.25 -4.84
N PRO A 126 -4.64 13.35 -3.51
CA PRO A 126 -4.53 14.62 -2.79
C PRO A 126 -3.23 15.39 -3.06
N MET A 127 -2.10 14.68 -3.17
CA MET A 127 -0.79 15.30 -3.46
C MET A 127 -0.70 15.82 -4.89
N SER A 128 -1.21 15.07 -5.87
CA SER A 128 -1.23 15.50 -7.27
C SER A 128 -2.11 16.75 -7.48
N GLU A 129 -3.26 16.84 -6.81
CA GLU A 129 -4.19 17.98 -6.87
C GLU A 129 -3.59 19.27 -6.31
N LYS A 130 -2.63 19.14 -5.37
CA LYS A 130 -1.89 20.26 -4.79
C LYS A 130 -0.61 20.58 -5.56
N GLY A 131 -0.37 19.91 -6.69
CA GLY A 131 0.77 20.16 -7.56
C GLY A 131 2.10 19.69 -6.98
N VAL A 132 2.09 18.75 -6.03
CA VAL A 132 3.31 18.10 -5.54
C VAL A 132 3.92 17.27 -6.66
N LYS A 133 5.25 17.35 -6.82
CA LYS A 133 5.98 16.66 -7.87
C LYS A 133 7.15 15.86 -7.29
N ARG A 134 7.57 14.83 -8.02
CA ARG A 134 8.79 14.06 -7.72
C ARG A 134 9.98 15.00 -7.48
N GLY A 135 10.69 14.72 -6.41
CA GLY A 135 11.92 15.35 -5.92
C GLY A 135 11.75 16.66 -5.16
N TYR A 136 10.52 17.17 -5.01
CA TYR A 136 10.23 18.21 -4.02
C TYR A 136 10.58 17.71 -2.62
N GLU A 137 11.12 18.59 -1.79
CA GLU A 137 11.53 18.29 -0.43
C GLU A 137 10.38 18.60 0.52
N LEU A 138 9.96 17.63 1.33
CA LEU A 138 9.03 17.84 2.43
C LEU A 138 9.82 18.44 3.59
N THR A 139 9.61 19.73 3.84
CA THR A 139 10.38 20.48 4.85
C THR A 139 9.67 20.53 6.20
N HIS A 140 8.34 20.64 6.19
CA HIS A 140 7.53 20.66 7.40
C HIS A 140 6.27 19.81 7.26
N LEU A 141 5.88 19.21 8.37
CA LEU A 141 4.62 18.50 8.55
C LEU A 141 3.95 19.07 9.80
N ASN A 142 2.72 19.56 9.67
CA ASN A 142 1.96 20.23 10.72
C ASN A 142 2.75 21.38 11.39
N GLY A 143 3.50 22.14 10.58
CA GLY A 143 4.35 23.23 11.05
C GLY A 143 5.64 22.79 11.76
N THR A 144 5.84 21.49 12.00
CA THR A 144 7.07 20.95 12.61
C THR A 144 8.09 20.60 11.52
N PRO A 145 9.36 21.00 11.64
CA PRO A 145 10.41 20.60 10.70
C PRO A 145 10.53 19.07 10.60
N VAL A 146 10.60 18.54 9.38
CA VAL A 146 10.73 17.09 9.15
C VAL A 146 12.00 16.53 9.78
N ALA A 147 13.09 17.29 9.78
CA ALA A 147 14.34 16.87 10.40
C ALA A 147 14.19 16.59 11.91
N ASP A 148 13.40 17.39 12.62
CA ASP A 148 13.14 17.18 14.05
C ASP A 148 12.23 15.97 14.26
N LEU A 149 11.23 15.76 13.40
CA LEU A 149 10.37 14.57 13.44
C LEU A 149 11.16 13.28 13.22
N ILE A 150 12.15 13.27 12.31
CA ILE A 150 12.99 12.09 12.07
C ILE A 150 13.94 11.88 13.26
N ARG A 151 14.61 12.94 13.74
CA ARG A 151 15.51 12.85 14.90
C ARG A 151 14.81 12.28 16.13
N ASN A 152 13.54 12.64 16.32
CA ASN A 152 12.73 12.19 17.46
C ASN A 152 12.00 10.85 17.20
N GLY A 153 12.13 10.26 16.01
CA GLY A 153 11.43 9.02 15.65
C GLY A 153 9.91 9.17 15.49
N THR A 154 9.39 10.38 15.34
CA THR A 154 7.94 10.66 15.29
C THR A 154 7.40 10.88 13.87
N PHE A 155 8.25 10.87 12.84
CA PHE A 155 7.85 11.15 11.45
C PHE A 155 6.73 10.23 10.95
N ASN A 156 6.90 8.90 11.07
CA ASN A 156 5.91 7.93 10.58
C ASN A 156 4.55 8.08 11.30
N ALA A 157 4.57 8.30 12.61
CA ALA A 157 3.33 8.53 13.36
C ALA A 157 2.59 9.80 12.90
N GLN A 158 3.33 10.88 12.60
CA GLN A 158 2.73 12.14 12.18
C GLN A 158 2.20 12.08 10.73
N ILE A 159 2.95 11.49 9.80
CA ILE A 159 2.57 11.48 8.38
C ILE A 159 1.35 10.60 8.11
N ASN A 160 1.10 9.61 8.97
CA ASN A 160 -0.03 8.70 8.89
C ASN A 160 -1.34 9.27 9.48
N ASN A 161 -1.33 10.48 10.04
CA ASN A 161 -2.58 11.15 10.42
C ASN A 161 -3.49 11.36 9.20
N ASN A 162 -4.82 11.22 9.39
CA ASN A 162 -5.80 11.36 8.31
C ASN A 162 -5.87 12.77 7.69
N SER A 163 -5.44 13.80 8.40
CA SER A 163 -5.33 15.17 7.88
C SER A 163 -4.04 15.80 8.36
N ASN A 164 -3.33 16.45 7.44
CA ASN A 164 -2.02 17.03 7.68
C ASN A 164 -1.83 18.33 6.88
N SER A 165 -1.05 19.25 7.45
CA SER A 165 -0.49 20.38 6.73
C SER A 165 0.92 20.05 6.24
N PHE A 166 1.17 20.19 4.95
CA PHE A 166 2.46 19.88 4.32
C PHE A 166 3.10 21.16 3.82
N THR A 167 4.41 21.30 4.02
CA THR A 167 5.21 22.36 3.38
C THR A 167 6.29 21.73 2.52
N PHE A 168 6.18 21.94 1.21
CA PHE A 168 7.14 21.46 0.23
C PHE A 168 8.01 22.58 -0.31
N LYS A 169 9.30 22.29 -0.49
CA LYS A 169 10.26 23.12 -1.22
C LYS A 169 10.47 22.55 -2.62
N LYS A 170 10.32 23.40 -3.63
CA LYS A 170 10.48 23.07 -5.05
C LYS A 170 11.94 23.17 -5.49
N TYR A 171 12.21 22.75 -6.73
CA TYR A 171 13.54 22.86 -7.35
C TYR A 171 14.01 24.32 -7.53
N ASP A 172 13.10 25.25 -7.75
CA ASP A 172 13.40 26.70 -7.89
C ASP A 172 13.67 27.38 -6.53
N GLY A 173 13.64 26.62 -5.43
CA GLY A 173 13.84 27.10 -4.08
C GLY A 173 12.59 27.71 -3.42
N THR A 174 11.49 27.88 -4.16
CA THR A 174 10.23 28.36 -3.59
C THR A 174 9.55 27.28 -2.75
N SER A 175 8.82 27.69 -1.73
CA SER A 175 8.04 26.80 -0.87
C SER A 175 6.56 27.08 -0.99
N PHE A 176 5.74 26.08 -0.73
CA PHE A 176 4.30 26.21 -0.62
C PHE A 176 3.75 25.29 0.46
N THR A 177 2.72 25.76 1.13
CA THR A 177 2.06 25.05 2.24
C THR A 177 0.61 24.84 1.90
N PHE A 178 0.09 23.66 2.21
CA PHE A 178 -1.33 23.35 2.09
C PHE A 178 -1.75 22.32 3.13
N THR A 179 -3.04 22.30 3.44
CA THR A 179 -3.66 21.25 4.26
C THR A 179 -4.53 20.38 3.37
N THR A 180 -4.50 19.07 3.60
CA THR A 180 -5.36 18.12 2.92
C THR A 180 -5.56 16.89 3.81
N SER A 181 -6.46 16.00 3.39
CA SER A 181 -6.74 14.75 4.08
C SER A 181 -6.50 13.57 3.15
N ALA A 182 -6.09 12.44 3.73
CA ALA A 182 -6.03 11.18 3.01
C ALA A 182 -7.43 10.79 2.53
N ARG A 183 -7.49 10.12 1.39
CA ARG A 183 -8.71 9.50 0.85
C ARG A 183 -8.32 8.24 0.10
N GLU A 184 -9.29 7.45 -0.32
CA GLU A 184 -9.04 6.34 -1.22
C GLU A 184 -8.43 6.83 -2.54
N VAL A 185 -7.25 6.29 -2.86
CA VAL A 185 -6.53 6.57 -4.10
C VAL A 185 -6.23 5.25 -4.77
N SER A 186 -6.46 5.19 -6.09
CA SER A 186 -5.99 4.11 -6.94
C SER A 186 -4.47 4.23 -7.12
N THR A 187 -3.76 3.27 -6.56
CA THR A 187 -2.31 3.05 -6.59
C THR A 187 -1.94 1.82 -7.42
N ARG A 188 -2.75 1.56 -8.44
CA ARG A 188 -2.59 0.41 -9.34
C ARG A 188 -1.18 0.31 -9.90
N SER A 189 -0.84 -0.88 -10.38
CA SER A 189 0.53 -1.31 -10.65
C SER A 189 1.25 -0.56 -11.78
N VAL A 190 0.62 0.43 -12.44
CA VAL A 190 1.20 1.21 -13.54
C VAL A 190 1.25 2.69 -13.17
N LEU A 191 2.45 3.25 -13.02
CA LEU A 191 2.63 4.70 -12.81
C LEU A 191 2.52 5.47 -14.13
N LYS A 192 2.98 4.87 -15.23
CA LYS A 192 2.95 5.49 -16.55
C LYS A 192 3.02 4.43 -17.64
N SER A 193 2.19 4.60 -18.66
CA SER A 193 2.25 3.84 -19.91
C SER A 193 2.12 4.83 -21.06
N MET A 194 3.06 4.80 -22.01
CA MET A 194 3.01 5.67 -23.19
C MET A 194 3.69 5.02 -24.40
N VAL A 195 3.25 5.43 -25.59
CA VAL A 195 3.91 5.13 -26.86
C VAL A 195 4.57 6.42 -27.34
N ILE A 196 5.87 6.37 -27.52
CA ILE A 196 6.70 7.45 -28.04
C ILE A 196 6.85 7.23 -29.53
N THR A 197 6.49 8.23 -30.32
CA THR A 197 6.52 8.18 -31.79
C THR A 197 7.47 9.22 -32.36
N SER A 198 7.62 9.25 -33.68
CA SER A 198 8.41 10.28 -34.38
C SER A 198 7.82 11.70 -34.23
N VAL A 199 6.56 11.84 -33.81
CA VAL A 199 5.96 13.14 -33.45
C VAL A 199 6.55 13.66 -32.14
N ASP A 200 6.79 12.77 -31.18
CA ASP A 200 7.35 13.12 -29.86
C ASP A 200 8.88 13.26 -29.92
N PHE A 201 9.54 12.41 -30.71
CA PHE A 201 10.99 12.40 -30.90
C PHE A 201 11.34 12.20 -32.39
N PRO A 202 11.58 13.30 -33.14
CA PRO A 202 11.93 13.22 -34.55
C PRO A 202 13.14 12.32 -34.81
N GLY A 203 13.02 11.44 -35.80
CA GLY A 203 14.06 10.48 -36.16
C GLY A 203 13.89 9.08 -35.56
N LEU A 204 12.86 8.83 -34.74
CA LEU A 204 12.53 7.45 -34.34
C LEU A 204 12.09 6.61 -35.55
N PRO A 205 12.75 5.47 -35.82
CA PRO A 205 12.40 4.59 -36.94
C PRO A 205 11.11 3.79 -36.72
N TYR A 206 10.67 3.66 -35.46
CA TYR A 206 9.47 2.94 -35.05
C TYR A 206 8.95 3.47 -33.70
N PRO A 207 7.69 3.20 -33.33
CA PRO A 207 7.17 3.51 -32.01
C PRO A 207 7.88 2.73 -30.90
N VAL A 208 8.16 3.41 -29.79
CA VAL A 208 8.82 2.86 -28.60
C VAL A 208 7.85 2.95 -27.42
N ALA A 209 7.61 1.85 -26.71
CA ALA A 209 6.83 1.88 -25.48
C ALA A 209 7.69 2.33 -24.30
N TYR A 210 7.13 3.14 -23.42
CA TYR A 210 7.66 3.35 -22.07
C TYR A 210 6.61 2.86 -21.06
N PHE A 211 7.05 1.97 -20.19
CA PHE A 211 6.20 1.33 -19.19
C PHE A 211 6.84 1.43 -17.81
N ASN A 212 6.33 2.34 -16.98
CA ASN A 212 6.71 2.49 -15.59
C ASN A 212 5.79 1.64 -14.73
N TYR A 213 6.28 0.46 -14.36
CA TYR A 213 5.52 -0.56 -13.66
C TYR A 213 5.93 -0.59 -12.19
N TYR A 214 4.97 -0.26 -11.31
CA TYR A 214 5.17 0.04 -9.90
C TYR A 214 5.33 -1.18 -9.02
N ALA A 215 4.56 -2.25 -9.22
CA ALA A 215 4.57 -3.40 -8.33
C ALA A 215 4.04 -4.63 -9.04
N PHE A 216 4.64 -5.79 -8.77
CA PHE A 216 4.13 -7.07 -9.26
C PHE A 216 2.99 -7.55 -8.35
N LYS A 217 1.76 -7.56 -8.87
CA LYS A 217 0.55 -7.84 -8.09
C LYS A 217 -0.35 -8.85 -8.79
N ALA A 218 -0.67 -9.95 -8.10
CA ALA A 218 -1.54 -10.99 -8.65
C ALA A 218 -2.96 -10.45 -8.86
N GLY A 219 -3.43 -9.55 -8.00
CA GLY A 219 -4.72 -8.86 -8.16
C GLY A 219 -4.77 -7.86 -9.33
N MET A 220 -3.66 -7.57 -10.01
CA MET A 220 -3.56 -6.52 -11.03
C MET A 220 -2.95 -6.98 -12.36
N LEU A 221 -3.03 -8.27 -12.70
CA LEU A 221 -2.52 -8.79 -13.98
C LEU A 221 -3.10 -8.05 -15.20
N SER A 222 -4.36 -7.62 -15.12
CA SER A 222 -5.03 -6.86 -16.18
C SER A 222 -4.34 -5.53 -16.51
N ASP A 223 -3.57 -4.94 -15.59
CA ASP A 223 -2.79 -3.72 -15.87
C ASP A 223 -1.66 -4.01 -16.87
N ILE A 224 -1.00 -5.17 -16.73
CA ILE A 224 0.01 -5.66 -17.68
C ILE A 224 -0.66 -5.90 -19.03
N GLU A 225 -1.74 -6.68 -19.05
CA GLU A 225 -2.45 -7.05 -20.28
C GLU A 225 -2.94 -5.81 -21.05
N THR A 226 -3.50 -4.81 -20.34
CA THR A 226 -3.98 -3.56 -20.92
C THR A 226 -2.84 -2.80 -21.59
N ALA A 227 -1.72 -2.61 -20.88
CA ALA A 227 -0.57 -1.88 -21.41
C ALA A 227 0.03 -2.61 -22.63
N MET A 228 0.24 -3.93 -22.52
CA MET A 228 0.84 -4.72 -23.60
C MET A 228 -0.06 -4.79 -24.84
N THR A 229 -1.39 -4.88 -24.65
CA THR A 229 -2.36 -4.82 -25.74
C THR A 229 -2.31 -3.48 -26.46
N ALA A 230 -2.22 -2.37 -25.72
CA ALA A 230 -2.09 -1.04 -26.30
C ALA A 230 -0.77 -0.89 -27.09
N PHE A 231 0.35 -1.37 -26.54
CA PHE A 231 1.65 -1.33 -27.23
C PHE A 231 1.66 -2.17 -28.50
N LYS A 232 1.05 -3.36 -28.46
CA LYS A 232 0.89 -4.22 -29.64
C LYS A 232 0.06 -3.53 -30.72
N ALA A 233 -1.08 -2.93 -30.36
CA ALA A 233 -1.94 -2.20 -31.28
C ALA A 233 -1.22 -0.99 -31.92
N ALA A 234 -0.33 -0.33 -31.16
CA ALA A 234 0.48 0.77 -31.62
C ALA A 234 1.71 0.36 -32.46
N ASN A 235 1.89 -0.94 -32.77
CA ASN A 235 3.04 -1.46 -33.51
C ASN A 235 4.40 -1.07 -32.89
N VAL A 236 4.48 -1.07 -31.56
CA VAL A 236 5.75 -0.86 -30.85
C VAL A 236 6.79 -1.91 -31.28
N ARG A 237 8.07 -1.52 -31.30
CA ARG A 237 9.21 -2.40 -31.60
C ARG A 237 10.25 -2.46 -30.49
N GLU A 238 10.26 -1.47 -29.60
CA GLU A 238 11.15 -1.44 -28.44
C GLU A 238 10.37 -1.05 -27.18
N LEU A 239 10.80 -1.57 -26.04
CA LEU A 239 10.21 -1.30 -24.74
C LEU A 239 11.27 -0.76 -23.78
N ILE A 240 10.98 0.39 -23.19
CA ILE A 240 11.66 0.89 -22.00
C ILE A 240 10.82 0.49 -20.79
N LEU A 241 11.26 -0.57 -20.10
CA LEU A 241 10.65 -1.02 -18.85
C LEU A 241 11.31 -0.30 -17.66
N ASP A 242 10.57 0.56 -16.97
CA ASP A 242 11.04 1.31 -15.81
C ASP A 242 10.53 0.69 -14.51
N LEU A 243 11.44 0.02 -13.80
CA LEU A 243 11.20 -0.66 -12.52
C LEU A 243 11.89 0.05 -11.35
N ARG A 244 12.37 1.29 -11.52
CA ARG A 244 13.22 1.95 -10.51
C ARG A 244 12.54 2.20 -9.16
N CYS A 245 11.21 2.24 -9.14
CA CYS A 245 10.42 2.35 -7.92
C CYS A 245 9.66 1.06 -7.58
N ASN A 246 9.99 -0.05 -8.26
CA ASN A 246 9.33 -1.34 -8.09
C ASN A 246 10.02 -2.16 -7.01
N GLY A 247 9.28 -2.47 -5.94
CA GLY A 247 9.77 -3.25 -4.80
C GLY A 247 9.71 -4.77 -5.00
N GLY A 248 9.29 -5.24 -6.17
CA GLY A 248 9.00 -6.64 -6.44
C GLY A 248 7.51 -6.97 -6.28
N GLY A 249 7.24 -8.18 -5.80
CA GLY A 249 5.89 -8.68 -5.53
C GLY A 249 5.68 -10.07 -6.11
N ASP A 250 4.49 -10.32 -6.65
CA ASP A 250 4.01 -11.65 -7.02
C ASP A 250 4.72 -12.25 -8.26
N GLY A 251 5.12 -13.52 -8.16
CA GLY A 251 5.83 -14.23 -9.22
C GLY A 251 5.01 -14.48 -10.49
N SER A 252 3.69 -14.64 -10.37
CA SER A 252 2.81 -14.83 -11.53
C SER A 252 2.72 -13.56 -12.38
N ALA A 253 2.69 -12.38 -11.77
CA ALA A 253 2.75 -11.10 -12.46
C ALA A 253 4.09 -10.90 -13.17
N ALA A 254 5.19 -11.27 -12.50
CA ALA A 254 6.53 -11.22 -13.10
C ALA A 254 6.65 -12.15 -14.31
N GLN A 255 6.12 -13.38 -14.20
CA GLN A 255 6.07 -14.34 -15.29
C GLN A 255 5.21 -13.83 -16.46
N LEU A 256 4.03 -13.29 -16.18
CA LEU A 256 3.14 -12.76 -17.21
C LEU A 256 3.80 -11.64 -18.01
N LEU A 257 4.40 -10.65 -17.33
CA LEU A 257 5.10 -9.56 -18.00
C LEU A 257 6.28 -10.10 -18.84
N SER A 258 7.04 -11.05 -18.30
CA SER A 258 8.16 -11.67 -19.02
C SER A 258 7.70 -12.37 -20.30
N ASN A 259 6.56 -13.06 -20.26
CA ASN A 259 5.99 -13.74 -21.43
C ASN A 259 5.54 -12.77 -22.52
N TYR A 260 5.13 -11.54 -22.19
CA TYR A 260 4.80 -10.52 -23.18
C TYR A 260 6.03 -9.90 -23.85
N ILE A 261 7.16 -9.87 -23.14
CA ILE A 261 8.42 -9.24 -23.59
C ILE A 261 9.27 -10.21 -24.42
N ALA A 262 9.16 -11.52 -24.14
CA ALA A 262 9.87 -12.59 -24.85
C ALA A 262 9.44 -12.71 -26.32
#